data_AF-A0A517XQ78-F1
#
_entry.id   AF-A0A517XQ78-F1
#
_cell.length_a   1.000
_cell.length_b   1.000
_cell.length_c   1.000
_cell.angle_alpha   90.00
_cell.angle_beta   90.00
_cell.angle_gamma   90.00
#
_symmetry.space_group_name_H-M   'P 1'
#
loop_
_entity.id
_entity.type
_entity.pdbx_description
1 polymer ?
#
loop_
_entity_poly.entity_id
_entity_poly.type
_entity_poly.pdbx_seq_one_letter_code
_entity_poly.pdbx_strand_id
1 'polypeptide(L)'
;MVVVAEEEPRWQWVRRGAFVALALALVCLGVARVAGVTKADEKVLYFLAAAGLVLMLERVTEFSVGKDGVTAKLARQAYQLAQANRKIVSGEVGGKPAGAVPAGPPVGDPLAAVGGRSVDPNDRNKGQFGGSPTANGWTVEVGGIKPLPGELCQFVVRVSRQATGQPAAEAILYLHDTFRASERRLAVGSGVATETIVAYGGFTLGVEVKDGQTPPTRLELDLANDTRFPQWFRER
;
A
#
# COMPACT_ATOMS: atom_id res chain seq x y z
N MET A 1 -0.43 29.65 -18.29
CA MET A 1 0.28 28.96 -17.20
C MET A 1 1.21 27.94 -17.85
N VAL A 2 2.50 28.24 -17.96
CA VAL A 2 3.48 27.40 -18.67
C VAL A 2 3.99 26.36 -17.68
N VAL A 3 3.66 25.09 -17.92
CA VAL A 3 4.19 23.96 -17.15
C VAL A 3 5.63 23.74 -17.60
N VAL A 4 6.58 24.15 -16.77
CA VAL A 4 8.00 23.83 -16.96
C VAL A 4 8.17 22.37 -16.55
N ALA A 5 8.44 21.49 -17.51
CA ALA A 5 8.79 20.11 -17.23
C ALA A 5 10.10 20.09 -16.43
N GLU A 6 10.06 19.56 -15.20
CA GLU A 6 11.27 19.25 -14.45
C GLU A 6 12.04 18.16 -15.20
N GLU A 7 13.10 18.56 -15.89
CA GLU A 7 14.04 17.60 -16.46
C GLU A 7 14.70 16.80 -15.33
N GLU A 8 14.53 15.48 -15.32
CA GLU A 8 15.22 14.62 -14.37
C GLU A 8 16.74 14.92 -14.42
N PRO A 9 17.40 15.10 -13.26
CA PRO A 9 18.81 15.45 -13.21
C PRO A 9 19.65 14.46 -14.03
N ARG A 10 20.38 14.97 -15.04
CA ARG A 10 21.19 14.17 -15.99
C ARG A 10 22.15 13.18 -15.31
N TRP A 11 22.52 13.42 -14.05
CA TRP A 11 23.37 12.50 -13.27
C TRP A 11 22.68 11.18 -12.90
N GLN A 12 21.34 11.14 -12.80
CA GLN A 12 20.61 9.89 -12.54
C GLN A 12 20.71 8.91 -13.72
N TRP A 13 20.66 9.42 -14.96
CA TRP A 13 20.81 8.62 -16.17
C TRP A 13 22.20 8.00 -16.29
N VAL A 14 23.25 8.75 -15.94
CA VAL A 14 24.63 8.26 -15.96
C VAL A 14 24.84 7.15 -14.93
N ARG A 15 24.30 7.29 -13.72
CA ARG A 15 24.37 6.24 -12.69
C ARG A 15 23.62 4.99 -13.14
N ARG A 16 22.38 5.14 -13.64
CA ARG A 16 21.56 4.01 -14.13
C ARG A 16 22.26 3.26 -15.27
N GLY A 17 22.88 3.97 -16.21
CA GLY A 17 23.63 3.36 -17.32
C GLY A 17 24.88 2.61 -16.86
N ALA A 18 25.65 3.17 -15.91
CA ALA A 18 26.87 2.56 -15.40
C ALA A 18 26.62 1.22 -14.68
N PHE A 19 25.54 1.12 -13.89
CA PHE A 19 25.19 -0.12 -13.19
C PHE A 19 24.75 -1.23 -14.15
N VAL A 20 23.99 -0.89 -15.19
CA VAL A 20 23.56 -1.87 -16.21
C VAL A 20 24.76 -2.37 -17.02
N ALA A 21 25.66 -1.47 -17.42
CA ALA A 21 26.88 -1.85 -18.12
C ALA A 21 27.77 -2.77 -17.27
N LEU A 22 27.92 -2.49 -15.97
CA LEU A 22 28.67 -3.32 -15.04
C LEU A 22 28.04 -4.71 -14.88
N ALA A 23 26.72 -4.79 -14.70
CA ALA A 23 26.03 -6.07 -14.58
C ALA A 23 26.17 -6.93 -15.85
N LEU A 24 26.02 -6.33 -17.04
CA LEU A 24 26.24 -7.01 -18.31
C LEU A 24 27.68 -7.49 -18.47
N ALA A 25 28.67 -6.68 -18.07
CA ALA A 25 30.07 -7.07 -18.10
C ALA A 25 30.35 -8.30 -17.23
N LEU A 26 29.75 -8.38 -16.03
CA LEU A 26 29.88 -9.53 -15.14
C LEU A 26 29.23 -10.81 -15.70
N VAL A 27 28.07 -10.68 -16.34
CA VAL A 27 27.41 -11.81 -17.03
C VAL A 27 28.26 -12.30 -18.20
N CYS A 28 28.75 -11.39 -19.05
CA CYS A 28 29.64 -11.73 -20.17
C CYS A 28 30.92 -12.43 -19.70
N LEU A 29 31.49 -11.99 -18.56
CA LEU A 29 32.67 -12.63 -17.97
C LEU A 29 32.38 -14.07 -17.53
N GLY A 30 31.19 -14.33 -16.99
CA GLY A 30 30.74 -15.68 -16.65
C GLY A 30 30.56 -16.57 -17.89
N VAL A 31 29.92 -16.05 -18.94
CA VAL A 31 29.75 -16.78 -20.21
C VAL A 31 31.10 -17.10 -20.86
N ALA A 32 32.02 -16.14 -20.91
CA ALA A 32 33.37 -16.33 -21.44
C ALA A 32 34.13 -17.43 -20.69
N ARG A 33 33.91 -17.57 -19.37
CA ARG A 33 34.53 -18.64 -18.57
C ARG A 33 33.96 -20.02 -18.86
N VAL A 34 32.64 -20.13 -19.04
CA VAL A 34 31.97 -21.38 -19.48
C VAL A 34 32.48 -21.80 -20.85
N ALA A 35 32.71 -20.84 -21.74
CA ALA A 35 33.34 -21.07 -23.04
C ALA A 35 34.86 -21.34 -22.98
N GLY A 36 35.46 -21.40 -21.78
CA GLY A 36 36.88 -21.70 -21.60
C GLY A 36 37.85 -20.58 -21.98
N VAL A 37 37.35 -19.36 -22.19
CA VAL A 37 38.14 -18.21 -22.69
C VAL A 37 39.01 -17.58 -21.59
N THR A 38 38.66 -17.75 -20.32
CA THR A 38 39.36 -17.12 -19.19
C THR A 38 39.83 -18.15 -18.15
N LYS A 39 40.99 -17.89 -17.51
CA LYS A 39 41.54 -18.70 -16.40
C LYS A 39 41.22 -18.10 -15.03
N ALA A 40 40.04 -17.50 -14.87
CA ALA A 40 39.63 -16.96 -13.59
C ALA A 40 39.42 -18.09 -12.56
N ASP A 41 39.86 -17.85 -11.33
CA ASP A 41 39.66 -18.75 -10.19
C ASP A 41 38.15 -18.94 -9.94
N GLU A 42 37.75 -20.19 -9.73
CA GLU A 42 36.36 -20.60 -9.56
C GLU A 42 35.66 -19.83 -8.42
N LYS A 43 36.40 -19.53 -7.35
CA LYS A 43 35.87 -18.79 -6.19
C LYS A 43 35.49 -17.36 -6.56
N VAL A 44 36.34 -16.69 -7.33
CA VAL A 44 36.10 -15.30 -7.77
C VAL A 44 34.85 -15.24 -8.65
N LEU A 45 34.61 -16.28 -9.45
CA LEU A 45 33.43 -16.34 -10.30
C LEU A 45 32.13 -16.48 -9.50
N TYR A 46 32.10 -17.33 -8.46
CA TYR A 46 30.91 -17.45 -7.61
C TYR A 46 30.58 -16.15 -6.89
N PHE A 47 31.60 -15.43 -6.40
CA PHE A 47 31.38 -14.13 -5.75
C PHE A 47 30.85 -13.08 -6.74
N LEU A 48 31.36 -13.04 -7.97
CA LEU A 48 30.87 -12.12 -9.00
C LEU A 48 29.45 -12.46 -9.48
N ALA A 49 29.14 -13.75 -9.64
CA ALA A 49 27.81 -14.20 -10.00
C ALA A 49 26.78 -13.92 -8.89
N ALA A 50 27.14 -14.17 -7.63
CA ALA A 50 26.30 -13.85 -6.48
C ALA A 50 26.08 -12.34 -6.34
N ALA A 51 27.11 -11.52 -6.52
CA ALA A 51 26.99 -10.06 -6.52
C ALA A 51 26.08 -9.56 -7.66
N GLY A 52 26.24 -10.11 -8.87
CA GLY A 52 25.36 -9.82 -10.00
C GLY A 52 23.90 -10.20 -9.72
N LEU A 53 23.67 -11.36 -9.08
CA LEU A 53 22.33 -11.82 -8.71
C LEU A 53 21.68 -10.94 -7.63
N VAL A 54 22.45 -10.51 -6.62
CA VAL A 54 21.96 -9.60 -5.56
C VAL A 54 21.59 -8.23 -6.15
N LEU A 55 22.42 -7.69 -7.04
CA LEU A 55 22.11 -6.43 -7.74
C LEU A 55 20.89 -6.56 -8.67
N MET A 56 20.65 -7.73 -9.24
CA MET A 56 19.44 -8.00 -10.02
C MET A 56 18.20 -8.17 -9.14
N LEU A 57 18.31 -8.83 -7.97
CA LEU A 57 17.21 -9.02 -7.01
C LEU A 57 16.65 -7.70 -6.49
N GLU A 58 17.50 -6.68 -6.29
CA GLU A 58 17.08 -5.34 -5.86
C GLU A 58 16.24 -4.61 -6.93
N ARG A 59 16.30 -5.06 -8.19
CA ARG A 59 15.52 -4.56 -9.33
C ARG A 59 14.27 -5.40 -9.64
N VAL A 60 14.09 -6.55 -8.98
CA VAL A 60 12.98 -7.47 -9.20
C VAL A 60 11.86 -7.19 -8.20
N THR A 61 11.40 -5.94 -8.15
CA THR A 61 10.13 -5.57 -7.50
C THR A 61 8.96 -5.53 -8.50
N GLU A 62 9.24 -5.73 -9.79
CA GLU A 62 8.23 -5.80 -10.84
C GLU A 62 8.35 -7.10 -11.64
N PHE A 63 7.88 -8.20 -11.04
CA PHE A 63 7.60 -9.43 -11.79
C PHE A 63 6.27 -9.26 -12.53
N SER A 64 6.33 -8.91 -13.81
CA SER A 64 5.26 -9.18 -14.77
C SER A 64 5.79 -10.18 -15.79
N VAL A 65 5.19 -11.37 -15.82
CA VAL A 65 5.43 -12.32 -16.92
C VAL A 65 4.08 -12.78 -17.44
N GLY A 66 3.91 -12.60 -18.74
CA GLY A 66 2.95 -13.21 -19.65
C GLY A 66 3.70 -13.41 -20.98
N LYS A 67 3.23 -14.13 -21.98
CA LYS A 67 2.02 -14.94 -22.14
C LYS A 67 2.31 -16.36 -21.63
N ASP A 68 1.39 -16.92 -20.85
CA ASP A 68 1.33 -18.30 -20.35
C ASP A 68 1.98 -18.65 -18.98
N GLY A 69 2.55 -17.72 -18.20
CA GLY A 69 3.21 -18.10 -16.93
C GLY A 69 3.21 -17.09 -15.79
N VAL A 70 3.15 -17.62 -14.57
CA VAL A 70 3.26 -16.98 -13.22
C VAL A 70 2.13 -16.04 -12.81
N THR A 71 1.85 -14.93 -13.51
CA THR A 71 0.79 -13.98 -13.07
C THR A 71 -0.62 -14.57 -13.15
N ALA A 72 -0.93 -15.29 -14.23
CA ALA A 72 -2.24 -15.90 -14.41
C ALA A 72 -2.54 -17.03 -13.41
N LYS A 73 -1.51 -17.77 -12.96
CA LYS A 73 -1.69 -18.85 -11.98
C LYS A 73 -1.96 -18.28 -10.58
N LEU A 74 -1.22 -17.26 -10.16
CA LEU A 74 -1.46 -16.62 -8.86
C LEU A 74 -2.81 -15.90 -8.80
N ALA A 75 -3.22 -15.21 -9.87
CA ALA A 75 -4.51 -14.52 -9.91
C ALA A 75 -5.70 -15.49 -9.84
N ARG A 76 -5.63 -16.63 -10.55
CA ARG A 76 -6.65 -17.68 -10.45
C ARG A 76 -6.70 -18.30 -9.06
N GLN A 77 -5.54 -18.53 -8.45
CA GLN A 77 -5.45 -19.12 -7.11
C GLN A 77 -5.99 -18.17 -6.04
N ALA A 78 -5.68 -16.88 -6.12
CA ALA A 78 -6.25 -15.85 -5.24
C ALA A 78 -7.77 -15.69 -5.42
N TYR A 79 -8.27 -15.75 -6.66
CA TYR A 79 -9.71 -15.71 -6.95
C TYR A 79 -10.45 -16.95 -6.42
N GLN A 80 -9.86 -18.15 -6.56
CA GLN A 80 -10.44 -19.39 -6.04
C GLN A 80 -10.47 -19.41 -4.50
N LEU A 81 -9.43 -18.88 -3.84
CA LEU A 81 -9.42 -18.70 -2.37
C LEU A 81 -10.47 -17.70 -1.89
N ALA A 82 -10.67 -16.59 -2.61
CA ALA A 82 -11.71 -15.62 -2.27
C ALA A 82 -13.14 -16.18 -2.47
N GLN A 83 -13.35 -17.02 -3.49
CA GLN A 83 -14.61 -17.73 -3.74
C GLN A 83 -14.88 -18.84 -2.70
N ALA A 84 -13.85 -19.58 -2.29
CA ALA A 84 -13.96 -20.60 -1.26
C ALA A 84 -14.34 -20.02 0.10
N ASN A 85 -13.77 -18.86 0.49
CA ASN A 85 -14.13 -18.18 1.74
C ASN A 85 -15.56 -17.61 1.71
N ARG A 86 -16.10 -17.23 0.54
CA ARG A 86 -17.51 -16.80 0.44
C ARG A 86 -18.52 -17.94 0.66
N LYS A 87 -18.20 -19.16 0.23
CA LYS A 87 -19.10 -20.32 0.41
C LYS A 87 -19.17 -20.79 1.86
N ILE A 88 -18.17 -20.53 2.69
CA ILE A 88 -18.20 -20.83 4.12
C ILE A 88 -19.10 -19.83 4.88
N VAL A 89 -19.20 -18.58 4.41
CA VAL A 89 -20.02 -17.53 5.05
C VAL A 89 -21.48 -17.56 4.60
N SER A 90 -21.80 -18.14 3.43
CA SER A 90 -23.18 -18.26 2.94
C SER A 90 -23.85 -19.62 3.24
N GLY A 91 -23.30 -20.39 4.18
CA GLY A 91 -23.92 -21.63 4.67
C GLY A 91 -25.22 -21.33 5.41
N GLU A 92 -26.32 -21.63 4.75
CA GLU A 92 -27.71 -21.50 5.19
C GLU A 92 -27.97 -22.17 6.55
N VAL A 93 -28.43 -21.38 7.53
CA VAL A 93 -29.28 -21.88 8.61
C VAL A 93 -30.69 -21.38 8.33
N GLY A 94 -31.52 -22.29 7.81
CA GLY A 94 -32.94 -22.06 7.59
C GLY A 94 -33.68 -21.89 8.92
N GLY A 95 -34.43 -20.79 9.02
CA GLY A 95 -35.35 -20.49 10.12
C GLY A 95 -36.53 -19.68 9.61
N LYS A 96 -37.71 -20.32 9.60
CA LYS A 96 -39.03 -19.90 9.13
C LYS A 96 -39.55 -18.57 9.74
N PRO A 97 -40.39 -17.77 9.06
CA PRO A 97 -40.82 -16.45 9.54
C PRO A 97 -42.11 -16.53 10.38
N ALA A 98 -42.24 -15.67 11.39
CA ALA A 98 -43.50 -15.43 12.08
C ALA A 98 -43.57 -13.98 12.62
N GLY A 99 -44.68 -13.30 12.30
CA GLY A 99 -45.30 -12.33 13.20
C GLY A 99 -45.08 -10.85 12.87
N ALA A 100 -46.17 -10.19 12.49
CA ALA A 100 -46.27 -8.75 12.29
C ALA A 100 -46.38 -7.94 13.60
N VAL A 101 -45.67 -6.80 13.60
CA VAL A 101 -45.85 -5.44 14.18
C VAL A 101 -46.96 -5.19 15.24
N PRO A 102 -46.70 -4.34 16.25
CA PRO A 102 -47.33 -3.01 16.25
C PRO A 102 -46.36 -1.84 16.53
N ALA A 103 -46.79 -0.64 16.14
CA ALA A 103 -46.00 0.59 16.03
C ALA A 103 -46.12 1.56 17.23
N GLY A 104 -45.00 2.26 17.52
CA GLY A 104 -44.89 3.64 18.05
C GLY A 104 -44.55 3.82 19.54
N PRO A 105 -44.08 5.00 20.00
CA PRO A 105 -43.09 5.97 19.45
C PRO A 105 -42.11 6.49 20.58
N PRO A 106 -41.32 7.57 20.43
CA PRO A 106 -40.54 8.11 19.32
C PRO A 106 -39.01 8.01 19.56
N VAL A 107 -38.28 8.38 18.52
CA VAL A 107 -36.83 8.57 18.38
C VAL A 107 -36.17 9.25 19.60
N GLY A 108 -35.34 8.50 20.30
CA GLY A 108 -34.24 9.03 21.12
C GLY A 108 -32.93 8.80 20.37
N ASP A 109 -32.13 9.84 20.20
CA ASP A 109 -30.84 9.82 19.51
C ASP A 109 -29.97 8.61 19.89
N PRO A 110 -29.51 7.77 18.93
CA PRO A 110 -28.51 6.73 19.22
C PRO A 110 -27.08 7.29 19.28
N LEU A 111 -26.88 8.59 19.46
CA LEU A 111 -25.54 9.21 19.50
C LEU A 111 -24.88 9.24 20.89
N ALA A 112 -25.51 8.68 21.92
CA ALA A 112 -25.00 8.73 23.30
C ALA A 112 -24.59 7.37 23.89
N ALA A 113 -23.93 6.51 23.10
CA ALA A 113 -23.26 5.32 23.63
C ALA A 113 -22.10 4.84 22.73
N VAL A 114 -21.15 5.74 22.43
CA VAL A 114 -19.81 5.31 22.04
C VAL A 114 -18.88 5.75 23.14
N GLY A 115 -18.47 4.79 23.98
CA GLY A 115 -17.46 5.00 25.02
C GLY A 115 -16.28 5.77 24.42
N GLY A 116 -15.93 6.87 25.08
CA GLY A 116 -14.87 7.78 24.65
C GLY A 116 -13.59 7.00 24.37
N ARG A 117 -13.33 6.75 23.09
CA ARG A 117 -12.04 6.25 22.62
C ARG A 117 -11.12 7.44 22.62
N SER A 118 -9.92 7.25 23.17
CA SER A 118 -8.88 8.28 23.30
C SER A 118 -8.59 8.89 21.94
N VAL A 119 -9.23 10.02 21.69
CA VAL A 119 -8.76 10.98 20.69
C VAL A 119 -7.53 11.59 21.33
N ASP A 120 -6.34 11.39 20.74
CA ASP A 120 -5.22 12.29 21.07
C ASP A 120 -5.73 13.71 20.81
N PRO A 121 -5.87 14.57 21.84
CA PRO A 121 -6.38 15.92 21.66
C PRO A 121 -5.54 16.74 20.66
N ASN A 122 -4.33 16.29 20.34
CA ASN A 122 -3.38 16.94 19.45
C ASN A 122 -3.39 16.37 18.02
N ASP A 123 -4.28 15.42 17.69
CA ASP A 123 -4.39 14.91 16.33
C ASP A 123 -4.97 15.97 15.38
N ARG A 124 -4.07 16.77 14.81
CA ARG A 124 -4.38 17.89 13.91
C ARG A 124 -5.12 17.48 12.65
N ASN A 125 -4.98 16.23 12.21
CA ASN A 125 -5.59 15.76 10.97
C ASN A 125 -7.08 15.42 11.15
N LYS A 126 -7.54 15.25 12.39
CA LYS A 126 -8.91 14.83 12.68
C LYS A 126 -9.94 15.84 12.19
N GLY A 127 -10.86 15.37 11.36
CA GLY A 127 -11.92 16.17 10.76
C GLY A 127 -11.48 17.12 9.64
N GLN A 128 -10.22 17.09 9.19
CA GLN A 128 -9.69 17.99 8.17
C GLN A 128 -9.82 17.44 6.73
N PHE A 129 -10.06 16.13 6.58
CA PHE A 129 -9.99 15.42 5.29
C PHE A 129 -11.32 14.77 4.88
N GLY A 130 -12.43 15.29 5.40
CA GLY A 130 -13.78 14.86 5.01
C GLY A 130 -14.34 13.71 5.85
N GLY A 131 -13.61 13.25 6.88
CA GLY A 131 -14.13 12.32 7.89
C GLY A 131 -14.49 10.91 7.42
N SER A 132 -14.18 10.56 6.16
CA SER A 132 -14.54 9.27 5.55
C SER A 132 -13.34 8.65 4.83
N PRO A 133 -13.09 7.34 4.98
CA PRO A 133 -12.02 6.65 4.26
C PRO A 133 -12.36 6.43 2.77
N THR A 134 -13.58 6.78 2.36
CA THR A 134 -14.06 6.62 0.97
C THR A 134 -14.77 7.88 0.47
N ALA A 135 -14.38 8.38 -0.70
CA ALA A 135 -15.02 9.50 -1.38
C ALA A 135 -14.70 9.48 -2.89
N ASN A 136 -15.62 9.92 -3.74
CA ASN A 136 -15.41 10.08 -5.20
C ASN A 136 -14.86 8.81 -5.92
N GLY A 137 -15.21 7.62 -5.42
CA GLY A 137 -14.75 6.33 -5.93
C GLY A 137 -13.33 5.93 -5.49
N TRP A 138 -12.70 6.75 -4.65
CA TRP A 138 -11.43 6.47 -3.98
C TRP A 138 -11.66 5.86 -2.60
N THR A 139 -10.68 5.08 -2.15
CA THR A 139 -10.66 4.41 -0.85
C THR A 139 -9.24 4.44 -0.30
N VAL A 140 -9.11 4.84 0.95
CA VAL A 140 -7.92 4.60 1.77
C VAL A 140 -8.21 3.51 2.78
N GLU A 141 -7.33 2.52 2.84
CA GLU A 141 -7.40 1.43 3.81
C GLU A 141 -6.00 1.09 4.33
N VAL A 142 -5.95 0.38 5.45
CA VAL A 142 -4.73 -0.23 5.96
C VAL A 142 -4.81 -1.75 5.96
N GLY A 143 -3.67 -2.40 5.74
CA GLY A 143 -3.47 -3.84 5.78
C GLY A 143 -2.08 -4.21 6.25
N GLY A 144 -1.78 -5.51 6.31
CA GLY A 144 -0.43 -5.99 6.70
C GLY A 144 0.01 -5.55 8.10
N ILE A 145 -0.94 -5.36 9.02
CA ILE A 145 -0.68 -4.87 10.37
C ILE A 145 0.17 -5.89 11.13
N LYS A 146 1.35 -5.45 11.59
CA LYS A 146 2.35 -6.28 12.25
C LYS A 146 2.96 -5.53 13.45
N PRO A 147 2.69 -5.97 14.69
CA PRO A 147 3.43 -5.50 15.85
C PRO A 147 4.93 -5.80 15.72
N LEU A 148 5.76 -4.85 16.13
CA LEU A 148 7.21 -4.93 16.16
C LEU A 148 7.72 -4.76 17.61
N PRO A 149 8.96 -5.16 17.92
CA PRO A 149 9.59 -4.88 19.21
C PRO A 149 9.59 -3.38 19.52
N GLY A 150 9.49 -3.03 20.81
CA GLY A 150 9.52 -1.63 21.27
C GLY A 150 8.20 -0.88 21.11
N GLU A 151 7.06 -1.58 21.16
CA GLU A 151 5.71 -0.99 21.05
C GLU A 151 5.51 -0.19 19.76
N LEU A 152 6.05 -0.74 18.67
CA LEU A 152 5.88 -0.23 17.32
C LEU A 152 4.92 -1.12 16.55
N CYS A 153 4.20 -0.53 15.60
CA CYS A 153 3.35 -1.25 14.67
C CYS A 153 3.71 -0.85 13.25
N GLN A 154 3.99 -1.85 12.41
CA GLN A 154 4.13 -1.69 10.97
C GLN A 154 2.80 -1.99 10.29
N PHE A 155 2.43 -1.20 9.29
CA PHE A 155 1.26 -1.44 8.46
C PHE A 155 1.46 -0.87 7.06
N VAL A 156 0.65 -1.35 6.12
CA VAL A 156 0.63 -0.87 4.74
C VAL A 156 -0.62 -0.04 4.54
N VAL A 157 -0.44 1.24 4.21
CA VAL A 157 -1.50 2.10 3.69
C VAL A 157 -1.70 1.76 2.22
N ARG A 158 -2.95 1.61 1.81
CA ARG A 158 -3.35 1.41 0.42
C ARG A 158 -4.36 2.47 0.03
N VAL A 159 -4.03 3.25 -0.99
CA VAL A 159 -4.95 4.18 -1.65
C VAL A 159 -5.35 3.55 -2.97
N SER A 160 -6.64 3.38 -3.22
CA SER A 160 -7.12 2.73 -4.43
C SER A 160 -8.41 3.34 -4.97
N ARG A 161 -8.63 3.16 -6.27
CA ARG A 161 -9.88 3.51 -6.96
C ARG A 161 -10.51 2.23 -7.52
N GLN A 162 -11.83 2.09 -7.41
CA GLN A 162 -12.53 0.90 -7.93
C GLN A 162 -12.59 0.81 -9.46
N ALA A 163 -12.22 1.86 -10.21
CA ALA A 163 -12.31 1.90 -11.67
C ALA A 163 -10.98 1.57 -12.37
N THR A 164 -10.98 0.59 -13.27
CA THR A 164 -9.85 0.22 -14.12
C THR A 164 -9.66 1.19 -15.29
N GLY A 165 -8.41 1.47 -15.69
CA GLY A 165 -8.10 2.28 -16.89
C GLY A 165 -8.09 3.79 -16.67
N GLN A 166 -8.02 4.25 -15.43
CA GLN A 166 -8.02 5.66 -15.05
C GLN A 166 -6.65 6.32 -15.30
N PRO A 167 -6.63 7.64 -15.54
CA PRO A 167 -5.38 8.40 -15.66
C PRO A 167 -4.55 8.30 -14.38
N ALA A 168 -3.24 8.51 -14.52
CA ALA A 168 -2.33 8.57 -13.37
C ALA A 168 -2.79 9.67 -12.41
N ALA A 169 -2.76 9.37 -11.11
CA ALA A 169 -3.07 10.31 -10.05
C ALA A 169 -1.89 10.40 -9.06
N GLU A 170 -1.81 11.50 -8.34
CA GLU A 170 -0.91 11.65 -7.19
C GLU A 170 -1.75 11.57 -5.91
N ALA A 171 -1.35 10.73 -4.96
CA ALA A 171 -1.92 10.73 -3.61
C ALA A 171 -0.91 11.33 -2.64
N ILE A 172 -1.35 12.26 -1.79
CA ILE A 172 -0.55 12.84 -0.71
C ILE A 172 -1.10 12.30 0.59
N LEU A 173 -0.26 11.57 1.32
CA LEU A 173 -0.55 11.13 2.68
C LEU A 173 -0.13 12.22 3.66
N TYR A 174 -1.05 12.60 4.54
CA TYR A 174 -0.83 13.48 5.68
C TYR A 174 -0.79 12.63 6.95
N LEU A 175 0.42 12.41 7.45
CA LEU A 175 0.72 11.71 8.69
C LEU A 175 0.69 12.69 9.86
N HIS A 176 0.85 12.15 11.07
CA HIS A 176 1.01 12.97 12.28
C HIS A 176 2.31 13.81 12.23
N ASP A 177 2.34 14.95 12.93
CA ASP A 177 3.48 15.89 12.92
C ASP A 177 4.76 15.33 13.57
N THR A 178 4.65 14.23 14.31
CA THR A 178 5.79 13.54 14.93
C THR A 178 6.63 12.75 13.91
N PHE A 179 6.12 12.55 12.70
CA PHE A 179 6.90 11.94 11.62
C PHE A 179 7.88 12.96 11.04
N ARG A 180 9.13 12.53 10.77
CA ARG A 180 10.14 13.38 10.12
C ARG A 180 9.67 13.95 8.78
N ALA A 181 8.85 13.19 8.06
CA ALA A 181 8.12 13.64 6.89
C ALA A 181 6.64 13.36 7.13
N SER A 182 5.91 14.39 7.55
CA SER A 182 4.47 14.34 7.78
C SER A 182 3.68 14.30 6.47
N GLU A 183 4.26 14.76 5.36
CA GLU A 183 3.68 14.63 4.03
C GLU A 183 4.46 13.61 3.19
N ARG A 184 3.75 12.64 2.58
CA ARG A 184 4.34 11.68 1.64
C ARG A 184 3.56 11.61 0.34
N ARG A 185 4.26 11.74 -0.78
CA ARG A 185 3.67 11.70 -2.12
C ARG A 185 3.81 10.31 -2.71
N LEU A 186 2.70 9.78 -3.22
CA LEU A 186 2.63 8.47 -3.84
C LEU A 186 2.09 8.63 -5.27
N ALA A 187 2.81 8.06 -6.23
CA ALA A 187 2.28 7.89 -7.57
C ALA A 187 1.26 6.75 -7.58
N VAL A 188 0.03 7.02 -8.05
CA VAL A 188 -1.02 6.00 -8.17
C VAL A 188 -0.93 5.36 -9.55
N GLY A 189 -0.22 4.24 -9.63
CA GLY A 189 -0.11 3.41 -10.82
C GLY A 189 -1.27 2.41 -10.90
N SER A 190 -1.89 2.25 -12.08
CA SER A 190 -3.00 1.29 -12.29
C SER A 190 -4.18 1.42 -11.31
N GLY A 191 -4.37 2.61 -10.71
CA GLY A 191 -5.44 2.87 -9.75
C GLY A 191 -5.15 2.43 -8.31
N VAL A 192 -3.90 2.06 -7.98
CA VAL A 192 -3.48 1.68 -6.63
C VAL A 192 -2.12 2.31 -6.29
N ALA A 193 -1.99 2.81 -5.06
CA ALA A 193 -0.73 3.18 -4.44
C ALA A 193 -0.63 2.56 -3.05
N THR A 194 0.57 2.22 -2.62
CA THR A 194 0.82 1.66 -1.30
C THR A 194 2.03 2.29 -0.64
N GLU A 195 1.97 2.47 0.67
CA GLU A 195 3.08 2.97 1.48
C GLU A 195 3.17 2.17 2.78
N THR A 196 4.39 1.82 3.19
CA THR A 196 4.62 1.15 4.48
C THR A 196 4.92 2.18 5.55
N ILE A 197 4.20 2.10 6.68
CA ILE A 197 4.33 3.01 7.82
C ILE A 197 4.69 2.21 9.06
N VAL A 198 5.53 2.79 9.91
CA VAL A 198 5.81 2.32 11.27
C VAL A 198 5.44 3.45 12.23
N ALA A 199 4.63 3.15 13.24
CA ALA A 199 4.16 4.11 14.24
C ALA A 199 4.06 3.44 15.63
N TYR A 200 4.05 4.24 16.69
CA TYR A 200 3.88 3.75 18.07
C TYR A 200 2.47 3.98 18.64
N GLY A 201 1.64 4.77 17.96
CA GLY A 201 0.33 5.20 18.41
C GLY A 201 -0.62 5.45 17.24
N GLY A 202 -1.92 5.49 17.54
CA GLY A 202 -3.00 5.67 16.59
C GLY A 202 -3.18 7.15 16.27
N PHE A 203 -3.36 7.47 15.00
CA PHE A 203 -3.58 8.85 14.55
C PHE A 203 -4.53 8.86 13.34
N THR A 204 -5.03 10.03 13.00
CA THR A 204 -5.84 10.25 11.80
C THR A 204 -4.92 10.44 10.59
N LEU A 205 -5.02 9.49 9.66
CA LEU A 205 -4.37 9.56 8.36
C LEU A 205 -5.25 10.36 7.40
N GLY A 206 -4.76 11.52 6.96
CA GLY A 206 -5.36 12.28 5.87
C GLY A 206 -4.81 11.82 4.52
N VAL A 207 -5.64 11.82 3.49
CA VAL A 207 -5.20 11.61 2.11
C VAL A 207 -5.84 12.64 1.20
N GLU A 208 -5.03 13.31 0.38
CA GLU A 208 -5.49 14.13 -0.73
C GLU A 208 -5.12 13.47 -2.06
N VAL A 209 -6.09 13.23 -2.93
CA VAL A 209 -5.87 12.62 -4.24
C VAL A 209 -6.07 13.67 -5.34
N LYS A 210 -5.02 13.91 -6.12
CA LYS A 210 -5.02 14.76 -7.29
C LYS A 210 -5.25 13.92 -8.54
N ASP A 211 -6.53 13.78 -8.91
CA ASP A 211 -6.98 13.05 -10.10
C ASP A 211 -7.58 13.98 -11.17
N GLY A 212 -7.25 15.27 -11.11
CA GLY A 212 -7.77 16.30 -12.02
C GLY A 212 -9.08 16.95 -11.55
N GLN A 213 -9.69 16.48 -10.46
CA GLN A 213 -10.86 17.13 -9.86
C GLN A 213 -10.48 18.39 -9.08
N THR A 214 -11.40 19.37 -9.01
CA THR A 214 -11.26 20.59 -8.22
C THR A 214 -12.55 20.85 -7.43
N PRO A 215 -12.51 20.84 -6.08
CA PRO A 215 -11.36 20.55 -5.22
C PRO A 215 -10.87 19.09 -5.34
N PRO A 216 -9.62 18.79 -4.91
CA PRO A 216 -9.10 17.42 -4.91
C PRO A 216 -9.91 16.53 -3.95
N THR A 217 -9.92 15.23 -4.23
CA THR A 217 -10.61 14.26 -3.36
C THR A 217 -9.86 14.15 -2.04
N ARG A 218 -10.58 14.23 -0.92
CA ARG A 218 -10.02 14.07 0.43
C ARG A 218 -10.61 12.85 1.10
N LEU A 219 -9.75 12.09 1.78
CA LEU A 219 -10.10 10.89 2.53
C LEU A 219 -9.49 10.96 3.91
N GLU A 220 -10.18 10.40 4.90
CA GLU A 220 -9.77 10.41 6.29
C GLU A 220 -9.92 9.03 6.90
N LEU A 221 -8.85 8.52 7.53
CA LEU A 221 -8.85 7.23 8.20
C LEU A 221 -8.30 7.37 9.62
N ASP A 222 -9.17 7.19 10.61
CA ASP A 222 -8.81 7.21 12.03
C ASP A 222 -8.28 5.84 12.49
N LEU A 223 -6.95 5.74 12.66
CA LEU A 223 -6.29 4.49 13.06
C LEU A 223 -6.52 4.15 14.54
N ALA A 224 -6.78 5.14 15.40
CA ALA A 224 -7.12 4.91 16.81
C ALA A 224 -8.48 4.19 16.95
N ASN A 225 -9.36 4.37 15.96
CA ASN A 225 -10.66 3.70 15.91
C ASN A 225 -10.65 2.32 15.24
N ASP A 226 -9.56 1.92 14.59
CA ASP A 226 -9.49 0.66 13.84
C ASP A 226 -9.13 -0.53 14.74
N THR A 227 -10.13 -1.36 15.05
CA THR A 227 -10.00 -2.53 15.95
C THR A 227 -9.02 -3.61 15.49
N ARG A 228 -8.49 -3.51 14.26
CA ARG A 228 -7.45 -4.43 13.78
C ARG A 228 -6.08 -4.12 14.38
N PHE A 229 -5.88 -2.92 14.91
CA PHE A 229 -4.67 -2.57 15.65
C PHE A 229 -4.73 -3.07 17.11
N PRO A 230 -3.57 -3.39 17.71
CA PRO A 230 -3.49 -3.69 19.14
C PRO A 230 -4.08 -2.56 20.00
N GLN A 231 -4.66 -2.90 21.15
CA GLN A 231 -5.24 -1.92 22.06
C GLN A 231 -4.23 -0.84 22.46
N TRP A 232 -3.01 -1.23 22.85
CA TRP A 232 -1.95 -0.29 23.24
C TRP A 232 -1.58 0.72 22.15
N PHE A 233 -1.77 0.36 20.87
CA PHE A 233 -1.51 1.26 19.74
C PHE A 233 -2.62 2.30 19.63
N ARG A 234 -3.88 1.88 19.81
CA ARG A 234 -5.06 2.74 19.67
C ARG A 234 -5.25 3.72 20.82
N GLU A 235 -4.69 3.39 21.98
CA GLU A 235 -4.79 4.19 23.21
C GLU A 235 -3.64 5.19 23.40
N ARG A 236 -2.78 5.33 22.40
CA ARG A 236 -1.61 6.20 22.39
C ARG A 236 -1.67 7.22 21.29
#